data_AF-A0A9P6WI76-F1
#
_entry.id   AF-A0A9P6WI76-F1
#
_cell.length_a   1.000
_cell.length_b   1.000
_cell.length_c   1.000
_cell.angle_alpha   90.00
_cell.angle_beta   90.00
_cell.angle_gamma   90.00
#
_symmetry.space_group_name_H-M   'P 1'
#
loop_
_entity.id
_entity.type
_entity.pdbx_description
1 polymer ?
#
loop_
_entity_poly.entity_id
_entity_poly.type
_entity_poly.pdbx_seq_one_letter_code
_entity_poly.pdbx_strand_id
1 'polypeptide(L)'
;MRSTLRVFQYVQSIKFVGGPHPIVHTPATVHACAPNGLKPSIGSTSAATSLPTVPFQSRNNLSKRFQYTPIDDIEIDDVLTGGADVFIK
;
A
#
# COMPACT_ATOMS: atom_id res chain seq x y z
N MET A 1 -33.35 15.93 -33.59
CA MET A 1 -33.28 14.48 -33.27
C MET A 1 -31.87 14.16 -32.82
N ARG A 2 -31.65 13.95 -31.52
CA ARG A 2 -30.37 13.48 -30.97
C ARG A 2 -30.52 11.99 -30.73
N SER A 3 -29.81 11.16 -31.49
CA SER A 3 -29.80 9.70 -31.28
C SER A 3 -28.38 9.15 -31.40
N THR A 4 -27.82 8.85 -30.23
CA THR A 4 -27.07 7.64 -29.87
C THR A 4 -25.82 7.26 -30.69
N LEU A 5 -24.64 7.52 -30.10
CA LEU A 5 -23.38 6.87 -30.44
C LEU A 5 -23.54 5.35 -30.27
N ARG A 6 -23.44 4.60 -31.36
CA ARG A 6 -23.48 3.14 -31.33
C ARG A 6 -22.12 2.60 -30.88
N VAL A 7 -22.14 2.02 -29.68
CA VAL A 7 -21.53 0.76 -29.25
C VAL A 7 -20.03 0.59 -29.52
N PHE A 8 -19.27 0.55 -28.41
CA PHE A 8 -17.88 0.13 -28.31
C PHE A 8 -17.53 -1.00 -29.28
N GLN A 9 -16.54 -0.74 -30.13
CA GLN A 9 -15.89 -1.72 -30.99
C GLN A 9 -15.44 -2.91 -30.13
N TYR A 10 -15.96 -4.09 -30.43
CA TYR A 10 -15.62 -5.33 -29.72
C TYR A 10 -14.11 -5.57 -29.83
N VAL A 11 -13.38 -5.28 -28.76
CA VAL A 11 -11.98 -5.68 -28.59
C VAL A 11 -12.03 -7.12 -28.12
N GLN A 12 -11.54 -8.04 -28.95
CA GLN A 12 -11.36 -9.44 -28.55
C GLN A 12 -10.37 -9.47 -27.40
N SER A 13 -10.88 -9.57 -26.16
CA SER A 13 -10.04 -9.85 -25.00
C SER A 13 -9.31 -11.15 -25.26
N ILE A 14 -8.00 -11.15 -25.04
CA ILE A 14 -7.13 -12.33 -25.12
C ILE A 14 -7.84 -13.47 -24.38
N LYS A 15 -8.16 -14.55 -25.12
CA LYS A 15 -8.60 -15.80 -24.50
C LYS A 15 -7.39 -16.39 -23.82
N PHE A 16 -7.25 -16.17 -22.51
CA PHE A 16 -6.40 -17.02 -21.71
C PHE A 16 -6.88 -18.46 -21.94
N VAL A 17 -6.00 -19.31 -22.44
CA VAL A 17 -6.31 -20.72 -22.68
C VAL A 17 -6.52 -21.35 -21.30
N GLY A 18 -7.78 -21.46 -20.92
CA GLY A 18 -8.21 -21.79 -19.57
C GLY A 18 -9.53 -21.09 -19.32
N GLY A 19 -10.64 -21.79 -19.59
CA GLY A 19 -11.95 -21.33 -19.17
C GLY A 19 -11.98 -21.05 -17.65
N PRO A 20 -13.00 -20.36 -17.14
CA PRO A 20 -13.11 -20.06 -15.71
C PRO A 20 -12.87 -21.33 -14.89
N HIS A 21 -11.79 -21.33 -14.10
CA HIS A 21 -11.50 -22.40 -13.17
C HIS A 21 -12.61 -22.47 -12.12
N PRO A 22 -12.99 -23.66 -11.63
CA PRO A 22 -13.96 -23.77 -10.56
C PRO A 22 -13.45 -23.01 -9.34
N ILE A 23 -14.19 -21.98 -8.94
CA ILE A 23 -13.91 -21.25 -7.70
C ILE A 23 -14.38 -22.14 -6.55
N VAL A 24 -13.44 -22.90 -5.98
CA VAL A 24 -13.71 -23.67 -4.77
C VAL A 24 -13.71 -22.70 -3.60
N HIS A 25 -14.91 -22.37 -3.11
CA HIS A 25 -15.06 -21.60 -1.88
C HIS A 25 -14.75 -22.48 -0.68
N THR A 26 -13.57 -22.31 -0.09
CA THR A 26 -13.27 -22.89 1.22
C THR A 26 -13.97 -22.09 2.31
N PRO A 27 -14.59 -22.72 3.31
CA PRO A 27 -15.21 -21.99 4.41
C PRO A 27 -14.14 -21.18 5.14
N ALA A 28 -14.41 -19.89 5.39
CA ALA A 28 -13.54 -19.06 6.21
C ALA A 28 -13.53 -19.60 7.65
N THR A 29 -12.37 -20.10 8.09
CA THR A 29 -12.16 -20.58 9.47
C THR A 29 -11.57 -19.47 10.33
N VAL A 30 -11.71 -19.62 11.65
CA VAL A 30 -11.08 -18.74 12.63
C VAL A 30 -9.58 -19.04 12.63
N HIS A 31 -8.75 -18.00 12.51
CA HIS A 31 -7.29 -18.15 12.59
C HIS A 31 -6.88 -18.52 14.03
N ALA A 32 -5.84 -19.34 14.21
CA ALA A 32 -5.37 -19.75 15.54
C ALA A 32 -5.01 -18.55 16.44
N CYS A 33 -4.55 -17.45 15.84
CA CYS A 33 -4.24 -16.20 16.52
C CYS A 33 -5.40 -15.18 16.52
N ALA A 34 -6.62 -15.59 16.20
CA ALA A 34 -7.76 -14.67 16.19
C ALA A 34 -8.09 -14.25 17.64
N PRO A 35 -8.13 -12.95 17.94
CA PRO A 35 -8.55 -12.48 19.25
C PRO A 35 -9.97 -12.97 19.54
N ASN A 36 -10.16 -13.57 20.72
CA ASN A 36 -11.42 -14.18 21.17
C ASN A 36 -11.98 -15.29 20.25
N GLY A 37 -11.16 -15.84 19.34
CA GLY A 37 -11.60 -16.91 18.44
C GLY A 37 -12.73 -16.50 17.49
N LEU A 38 -12.84 -15.21 17.15
CA LEU A 38 -13.90 -14.70 16.28
C LEU A 38 -13.45 -14.65 14.82
N LYS A 39 -14.34 -15.06 13.91
CA LYS A 39 -14.14 -14.85 12.47
C LYS A 39 -14.46 -13.39 12.10
N PRO A 40 -13.76 -12.78 11.13
CA PRO A 40 -14.14 -11.48 10.61
C PRO A 40 -15.59 -11.55 10.10
N SER A 41 -16.47 -10.74 10.68
CA SER A 41 -17.83 -10.58 10.19
C SER A 41 -17.93 -9.23 9.46
N ILE A 42 -18.73 -9.18 8.39
CA ILE A 42 -18.95 -7.97 7.58
C ILE A 42 -19.68 -6.85 8.38
N GLY A 43 -20.05 -7.10 9.64
CA GLY A 43 -20.99 -6.29 10.41
C GLY A 43 -20.44 -5.65 11.68
N SER A 44 -19.17 -5.24 11.74
CA SER A 44 -18.73 -4.36 12.84
C SER A 44 -17.63 -3.41 12.40
N THR A 45 -18.03 -2.26 11.88
CA THR A 45 -17.19 -1.06 11.90
C THR A 45 -17.03 -0.65 13.36
N SER A 46 -15.96 -1.16 14.00
CA SER A 46 -15.51 -0.58 15.26
C SER A 46 -15.21 0.89 14.98
N ALA A 47 -15.94 1.80 15.64
CA ALA A 47 -15.63 3.22 15.57
C ALA A 47 -14.14 3.39 15.94
N ALA A 48 -13.44 4.27 15.22
CA ALA A 48 -12.06 4.61 15.53
C ALA A 48 -12.02 5.06 16.99
N THR A 49 -11.54 4.19 17.87
CA THR A 49 -11.29 4.56 19.26
C THR A 49 -10.23 5.64 19.19
N SER A 50 -10.49 6.81 19.78
CA SER A 50 -9.48 7.86 19.92
C SER A 50 -8.24 7.22 20.52
N LEU A 51 -7.20 7.06 19.70
CA LEU A 51 -5.92 6.53 20.18
C LEU A 51 -5.50 7.40 21.38
N PRO A 52 -4.92 6.79 22.43
CA PRO A 52 -4.36 7.60 23.52
C PRO A 52 -3.43 8.63 22.90
N THR A 53 -3.58 9.90 23.28
CA THR A 53 -2.69 10.98 22.85
C THR A 53 -1.29 10.64 23.35
N VAL A 54 -0.50 9.99 22.50
CA VAL A 54 0.90 9.69 22.80
C VAL A 54 1.66 11.01 22.76
N PRO A 55 2.42 11.37 23.80
CA PRO A 55 3.25 12.57 23.75
C PRO A 55 4.22 12.44 22.59
N PHE A 56 4.40 13.55 21.86
CA PHE A 56 5.39 13.61 20.79
C PHE A 56 6.78 13.25 21.36
N GLN A 57 7.44 12.29 20.73
CA GLN A 57 8.82 11.93 21.03
C GLN A 57 9.65 12.16 19.78
N SER A 58 10.69 13.00 19.90
CA SER A 58 11.67 13.17 18.83
C SER A 58 12.40 11.85 18.59
N ARG A 59 12.61 11.48 17.32
CA ARG A 59 13.38 10.29 16.95
C ARG A 59 14.82 10.34 17.48
N ASN A 60 15.35 11.56 17.68
CA ASN A 60 16.68 11.78 18.25
C ASN A 60 16.78 11.33 19.72
N ASN A 61 15.65 11.20 20.42
CA ASN A 61 15.59 10.70 21.81
C ASN A 61 15.38 9.18 21.90
N LEU A 62 15.26 8.47 20.77
CA LEU A 62 15.12 7.01 20.73
C LEU A 62 16.50 6.33 20.68
N SER A 63 16.53 5.00 20.76
CA SER A 63 17.77 4.25 20.58
C SER A 63 18.35 4.44 19.17
N LYS A 64 19.65 4.22 19.00
CA LYS A 64 20.38 4.42 17.73
C LYS A 64 19.71 3.78 16.52
N ARG A 65 19.02 2.66 16.70
CA ARG A 65 18.30 1.95 15.63
C ARG A 65 17.13 2.75 15.04
N PHE A 66 16.56 3.69 15.79
CA PHE A 66 15.42 4.51 15.37
C PHE A 66 15.81 5.95 15.05
N GLN A 67 17.05 6.35 15.33
CA GLN A 67 17.60 7.65 14.94
C GLN A 67 17.87 7.66 13.43
N TYR A 68 17.93 8.86 12.83
CA TYR A 68 18.40 8.99 11.44
C TYR A 68 19.91 8.76 11.40
N THR A 69 20.38 8.11 10.34
CA THR A 69 21.80 8.08 10.03
C THR A 69 22.24 9.50 9.66
N PRO A 70 23.36 10.00 10.21
CA PRO A 70 23.97 11.22 9.70
C PRO A 70 24.26 11.07 8.20
N ILE A 71 24.06 12.15 7.45
CA ILE A 71 24.39 12.20 6.02
C ILE A 71 25.92 12.31 5.91
N ASP A 72 26.51 11.55 5.01
CA ASP A 72 27.95 11.62 4.75
C ASP A 72 28.30 12.90 3.98
N ASP A 73 29.50 13.45 4.14
CA ASP A 73 29.89 14.73 3.51
C ASP A 73 29.72 14.71 1.97
N ILE A 74 29.98 13.56 1.34
CA ILE A 74 29.81 13.35 -0.11
C ILE A 74 28.32 13.48 -0.50
N GLU A 75 27.43 12.91 0.31
CA GLU A 75 25.98 13.00 0.06
C GLU A 75 25.47 14.44 0.28
N ILE A 76 26.07 15.19 1.21
CA ILE A 76 25.76 16.61 1.40
C ILE A 76 26.12 17.40 0.13
N ASP A 77 27.30 17.18 -0.42
CA ASP A 77 27.75 17.84 -1.65
C ASP A 77 26.84 17.52 -2.84
N ASP A 78 26.40 16.26 -2.97
CA ASP A 78 25.44 15.85 -3.99
C ASP A 78 24.10 16.58 -3.83
N VAL A 79 23.57 16.68 -2.61
CA VAL A 79 22.31 17.41 -2.35
C VAL A 79 22.44 18.89 -2.68
N LEU A 80 23.57 19.51 -2.33
CA LEU A 80 23.83 20.93 -2.62
C LEU A 80 24.02 21.19 -4.12
N THR A 81 24.65 20.25 -4.83
CA THR A 81 24.94 20.36 -6.27
C THR A 81 23.74 19.90 -7.14
N GLY A 82 22.73 19.29 -6.53
CA GLY A 82 21.54 18.77 -7.22
C GLY A 82 21.68 17.35 -7.76
N GLY A 83 22.77 16.65 -7.41
CA GLY A 83 22.97 15.21 -7.62
C GLY A 83 23.08 14.76 -9.07
N ALA A 84 23.22 15.70 -10.02
CA ALA A 84 23.25 15.39 -11.44
C ALA A 84 24.43 16.09 -12.13
N ASP A 85 25.41 15.29 -12.54
CA ASP A 85 26.44 15.74 -13.47
C ASP A 85 25.83 15.91 -14.86
N VAL A 86 25.71 17.16 -15.31
CA VAL A 86 25.27 17.46 -16.68
C VAL A 86 26.46 17.32 -17.62
N PHE A 87 26.64 16.12 -18.18
CA PHE A 87 27.59 15.91 -19.27
C PHE A 87 27.07 16.56 -20.56
N ILE A 88 27.47 17.81 -20.80
CA ILE A 88 27.27 18.46 -22.10
C ILE A 88 28.41 18.02 -23.02
N LYS A 89 28.06 17.42 -24.16
CA LYS A 89 29.00 16.96 -25.20
C LYS A 89 29.23 18.03 -26.25
#